data_AF-E5VMW2-F1
#
_entry.id   AF-E5VMW2-F1
#
_cell.length_a   1.000
_cell.length_b   1.000
_cell.length_c   1.000
_cell.angle_alpha   90.00
_cell.angle_beta   90.00
_cell.angle_gamma   90.00
#
_symmetry.space_group_name_H-M   'P 1'
#
loop_
_entity.id
_entity.type
_entity.pdbx_description
1 polymer ?
#
loop_
_entity_poly.entity_id
_entity_poly.type
_entity_poly.pdbx_seq_one_letter_code
_entity_poly.pdbx_strand_id
1 'polypeptide(L)'
;MLEMEKREQESLEKAKRYAAQKKELLKRKKTEESKKRTHRLCQIGGAVESVLGAPIEEKDIPKLIVFLKRQEANGRFFSKAMQKETNTDMEEV
;
A
#
# COMPACT_ATOMS: atom_id res chain seq x y z
N MET A 1 -29.57 -41.07 -15.91
CA MET A 1 -28.37 -41.06 -15.03
C MET A 1 -27.23 -40.34 -15.73
N LEU A 2 -26.82 -40.77 -16.93
CA LEU A 2 -25.74 -40.17 -17.74
C LEU A 2 -25.86 -38.66 -18.05
N GLU A 3 -27.06 -38.14 -18.31
CA GLU A 3 -27.23 -36.69 -18.58
C GLU A 3 -26.99 -35.80 -17.35
N MET A 4 -27.30 -36.32 -16.15
CA MET A 4 -27.07 -35.60 -14.91
C MET A 4 -25.57 -35.55 -14.58
N GLU A 5 -24.86 -36.67 -14.78
CA GLU A 5 -23.40 -36.75 -14.60
C GLU A 5 -22.67 -35.80 -15.57
N LYS A 6 -23.13 -35.71 -16.83
CA LYS A 6 -22.54 -34.78 -17.81
C LYS A 6 -22.73 -33.31 -17.40
N ARG A 7 -23.92 -32.94 -16.92
CA ARG A 7 -24.20 -31.58 -16.40
C ARG A 7 -23.36 -31.26 -15.15
N GLU A 8 -23.16 -32.25 -14.28
CA GLU A 8 -22.34 -32.09 -13.08
C GLU A 8 -20.86 -31.90 -13.43
N GLN A 9 -20.35 -32.64 -14.41
CA GLN A 9 -18.97 -32.52 -14.90
C GLN A 9 -18.73 -31.16 -15.60
N GLU A 10 -19.66 -30.69 -16.42
CA GLU A 10 -19.60 -29.36 -17.05
C GLU A 10 -19.63 -28.23 -16.00
N SER A 11 -20.43 -28.37 -14.95
CA SER A 11 -20.48 -27.43 -13.83
C SER A 11 -19.14 -27.39 -13.08
N LEU A 12 -18.56 -28.56 -12.78
CA LEU A 12 -17.26 -28.66 -12.12
C LEU A 12 -16.14 -28.04 -12.96
N GLU A 13 -16.13 -28.25 -14.28
CA GLU A 13 -15.16 -27.59 -15.16
C GLU A 13 -15.33 -26.07 -15.18
N LYS A 14 -16.56 -25.58 -15.26
CA LYS A 14 -16.85 -24.14 -15.21
C LYS A 14 -16.41 -23.51 -13.89
N ALA A 15 -16.65 -24.20 -12.78
CA ALA A 15 -16.20 -23.78 -11.45
C ALA A 15 -14.66 -23.74 -11.35
N LYS A 16 -13.96 -24.76 -11.89
CA LYS A 16 -12.49 -24.78 -11.94
C LYS A 16 -11.93 -23.63 -12.78
N ARG A 17 -12.52 -23.37 -13.96
CA ARG A 17 -12.13 -22.24 -14.83
C ARG A 17 -12.34 -20.89 -14.14
N TYR A 18 -13.48 -20.72 -13.47
CA TYR A 18 -13.79 -19.50 -12.73
C TYR A 18 -12.83 -19.29 -11.54
N ALA A 19 -12.52 -20.35 -10.79
CA ALA A 19 -11.56 -20.28 -9.69
C ALA A 19 -10.16 -19.89 -10.18
N ALA A 20 -9.70 -20.46 -11.31
CA ALA A 20 -8.44 -20.09 -11.95
C ALA A 20 -8.44 -18.63 -12.40
N GLN A 21 -9.52 -18.17 -13.05
CA GLN A 21 -9.67 -16.78 -13.49
C GLN A 21 -9.67 -15.79 -12.31
N LYS A 22 -10.38 -16.12 -11.22
CA LYS A 22 -10.40 -15.30 -10.00
C LYS A 22 -9.01 -15.20 -9.36
N LYS A 23 -8.25 -16.30 -9.30
CA LYS A 23 -6.88 -16.31 -8.78
C LYS A 23 -5.95 -15.42 -9.61
N GLU A 24 -6.05 -15.51 -10.94
CA GLU A 24 -5.27 -14.68 -11.85
C GLU A 24 -5.62 -13.19 -11.71
N LEU A 25 -6.90 -12.84 -11.63
CA LEU A 25 -7.36 -11.47 -11.40
C LEU A 25 -6.84 -10.92 -10.07
N LEU A 26 -6.86 -11.70 -8.99
CA LEU A 26 -6.31 -11.30 -7.71
C LEU A 26 -4.80 -11.06 -7.77
N LYS A 27 -4.05 -11.93 -8.47
CA LYS A 27 -2.60 -11.75 -8.67
C LYS A 27 -2.29 -10.47 -9.43
N ARG A 28 -3.06 -10.15 -10.48
CA ARG A 28 -2.94 -8.90 -11.23
C ARG A 28 -3.24 -7.68 -10.38
N LYS A 29 -4.34 -7.67 -9.63
CA LYS A 29 -4.68 -6.58 -8.71
C LYS A 29 -3.57 -6.32 -7.69
N LYS A 30 -3.05 -7.37 -7.05
CA LYS A 30 -1.94 -7.26 -6.10
C LYS A 30 -0.69 -6.67 -6.74
N THR A 31 -0.39 -7.04 -7.98
CA THR A 31 0.77 -6.54 -8.72
C THR A 31 0.60 -5.04 -9.04
N GLU A 32 -0.58 -4.63 -9.51
CA GLU A 32 -0.87 -3.23 -9.81
C GLU A 32 -0.87 -2.35 -8.56
N GLU A 33 -1.44 -2.83 -7.45
CA GLU A 33 -1.37 -2.14 -6.15
C GLU A 33 0.08 -2.00 -5.66
N SER A 34 0.89 -3.04 -5.85
CA SER A 34 2.32 -3.01 -5.49
C SER A 34 3.08 -1.97 -6.33
N LYS A 35 2.85 -1.92 -7.65
CA LYS A 35 3.46 -0.91 -8.54
C LYS A 35 3.08 0.51 -8.13
N LYS A 36 1.79 0.76 -7.88
CA LYS A 36 1.31 2.07 -7.42
C LYS A 36 1.94 2.47 -6.10
N ARG A 37 2.09 1.52 -5.15
CA ARG A 37 2.76 1.77 -3.88
C ARG A 37 4.24 2.11 -4.08
N THR A 38 4.98 1.31 -4.85
CA THR A 38 6.41 1.56 -5.11
C THR A 38 6.62 2.90 -5.80
N HIS A 39 5.85 3.21 -6.83
CA HIS A 39 5.93 4.50 -7.53
C HIS A 39 5.72 5.68 -6.57
N ARG A 40 4.69 5.61 -5.72
CA ARG A 40 4.42 6.64 -4.70
C ARG A 40 5.57 6.78 -3.72
N LEU A 41 6.16 5.68 -3.25
CA LEU A 41 7.32 5.73 -2.34
C LEU A 41 8.54 6.38 -3.00
N CYS A 42 8.81 6.08 -4.27
CA CYS A 42 9.87 6.76 -5.03
C CYS A 42 9.61 8.25 -5.19
N GLN A 43 8.36 8.65 -5.48
CA GLN A 43 8.00 10.07 -5.58
C GLN A 43 8.22 10.81 -4.25
N ILE A 44 7.89 10.19 -3.12
CA ILE A 44 8.17 10.76 -1.79
C ILE A 44 9.68 10.95 -1.62
N GLY A 45 10.50 9.95 -1.94
CA GLY A 45 11.96 10.07 -1.88
C GLY A 45 12.48 11.24 -2.72
N GLY A 46 12.06 11.33 -3.98
CA GLY A 46 12.45 12.42 -4.87
C GLY A 46 11.96 13.80 -4.39
N ALA A 47 10.80 13.88 -3.74
CA ALA A 47 10.34 15.13 -3.14
C ALA A 47 11.24 15.59 -1.98
N VAL A 48 11.69 14.66 -1.13
CA VAL A 48 12.61 14.99 -0.03
C VAL A 48 13.98 15.42 -0.57
N GLU A 49 14.53 14.72 -1.56
CA GLU A 49 15.80 15.08 -2.21
C GLU A 49 15.72 16.44 -2.92
N SER A 50 14.59 16.75 -3.56
CA SER A 50 14.35 18.03 -4.23
C SER A 50 14.39 19.21 -3.23
N VAL A 51 13.81 19.04 -2.04
CA VAL A 51 13.87 20.05 -0.97
C VAL A 51 15.28 20.19 -0.40
N LEU A 52 15.99 19.07 -0.26
CA LEU A 52 17.35 19.05 0.30
C LEU A 52 18.41 19.57 -0.69
N GLY A 53 18.15 19.46 -2.00
CA GLY A 53 19.12 19.78 -3.05
C GLY A 53 20.28 18.78 -3.15
N ALA A 54 20.15 17.62 -2.50
CA ALA A 54 21.18 16.58 -2.45
C ALA A 54 20.55 15.18 -2.38
N PRO A 55 21.21 14.16 -2.95
CA PRO A 55 20.74 12.78 -2.86
C PRO A 55 20.78 12.26 -1.43
N ILE A 56 19.81 11.42 -1.07
CA ILE A 56 19.73 10.76 0.24
C ILE A 56 20.25 9.34 0.10
N GLU A 57 21.33 9.03 0.81
CA GLU A 57 21.88 7.68 0.88
C GLU A 57 21.21 6.85 1.99
N GLU A 58 21.37 5.53 1.94
CA GLU A 58 20.80 4.62 2.95
C GLU A 58 21.24 4.96 4.38
N LYS A 59 22.48 5.45 4.56
CA LYS A 59 23.04 5.88 5.85
C LYS A 59 22.31 7.09 6.46
N ASP A 60 21.58 7.86 5.66
CA ASP A 60 20.89 9.07 6.10
C ASP A 60 19.42 8.80 6.47
N ILE A 61 18.87 7.64 6.09
CA ILE A 61 17.50 7.23 6.43
C ILE A 61 17.25 7.24 7.95
N PRO A 62 18.14 6.75 8.83
CA PRO A 62 17.94 6.85 10.28
C PRO A 62 17.81 8.31 10.76
N LYS A 63 18.59 9.23 10.18
CA LYS A 63 18.53 10.66 10.54
C LYS A 63 17.20 11.27 10.11
N LEU A 64 16.72 10.94 8.91
CA LEU A 64 15.42 11.38 8.40
C LEU A 64 14.27 10.89 9.29
N ILE A 65 14.32 9.64 9.75
CA ILE A 65 13.32 9.09 10.68
C ILE A 65 13.34 9.85 12.01
N VAL A 66 14.52 10.08 12.59
CA VAL A 66 14.64 10.85 13.84
C VAL A 66 14.10 12.26 13.67
N PHE A 67 14.41 12.93 12.55
CA PHE A 67 13.89 14.24 12.23
C PHE A 67 12.35 14.25 12.18
N LEU A 68 11.73 13.35 11.43
CA LEU A 68 10.27 13.27 11.29
C LEU A 68 9.58 12.99 12.63
N LYS A 69 10.13 12.08 13.44
CA LYS A 69 9.62 11.81 14.79
C LYS A 69 9.70 13.05 15.68
N ARG A 70 10.78 13.83 15.57
CA ARG A 70 10.93 15.09 16.31
C ARG A 70 9.91 16.14 15.85
N GLN A 71 9.60 16.20 14.56
CA GLN A 71 8.54 17.08 14.05
C GLN A 71 7.17 16.71 14.61
N GLU A 72 6.89 15.42 14.79
CA GLU A 72 5.67 14.97 15.46
C GLU A 72 5.65 15.34 16.94
N ALA A 73 6.75 15.11 17.67
CA ALA A 73 6.85 15.43 19.09
C ALA A 73 6.77 16.94 19.39
N ASN A 74 7.28 17.78 18.49
CA ASN A 74 7.34 19.23 18.68
C ASN A 74 6.00 19.96 18.44
N GLY A 75 4.96 19.26 17.95
CA GLY A 75 3.67 19.89 17.67
C GLY A 75 2.91 19.30 16.50
N ARG A 76 3.14 18.01 16.17
CA ARG A 76 2.50 17.30 15.06
C ARG A 76 2.79 17.92 13.69
N PHE A 77 3.93 18.60 13.52
CA PHE A 77 4.17 19.44 12.34
C PHE A 77 4.11 18.68 11.02
N PHE A 78 4.58 17.43 10.99
CA PHE A 78 4.55 16.65 9.77
C PHE A 78 3.11 16.16 9.47
N SER A 79 2.37 15.65 10.45
CA SER A 79 0.97 15.28 10.26
C SER A 79 0.06 16.47 9.96
N LYS A 80 0.29 17.66 10.55
CA LYS A 80 -0.38 18.94 10.19
C LYS A 80 -0.19 19.27 8.72
N ALA A 81 1.08 19.32 8.28
CA ALA A 81 1.43 19.68 6.91
C ALA A 81 0.85 18.68 5.89
N MET A 82 0.78 17.40 6.28
CA MET A 82 0.22 16.35 5.44
C MET A 82 -1.31 16.24 5.54
N GLN A 83 -1.98 17.06 6.36
CA GLN A 83 -3.42 16.98 6.65
C GLN A 83 -3.82 15.57 7.11
N LYS A 84 -2.99 14.97 7.96
CA LYS A 84 -3.13 13.62 8.52
C LYS A 84 -3.32 13.62 10.02
N GLU A 85 -3.54 14.77 10.64
CA GLU A 85 -3.89 14.83 12.05
C GLU A 85 -5.20 14.07 12.28
N THR A 86 -5.14 13.05 13.13
CA THR A 86 -6.34 12.53 13.75
C THR A 86 -6.61 13.38 14.98
N ASN A 87 -7.78 14.02 15.05
CA ASN A 87 -8.26 14.66 16.27
C ASN A 87 -8.52 13.57 17.32
N THR A 88 -7.47 13.08 17.95
CA THR A 88 -7.55 12.16 19.10
C THR A 88 -7.25 12.98 20.35
N ASP A 89 -8.10 13.96 20.62
CA ASP A 89 -8.25 14.63 21.92
C ASP A 89 -9.65 14.30 22.46
N MET A 90 -10.00 13.03 22.47
CA MET A 90 -11.00 12.48 23.39
C MET A 90 -10.39 11.22 24.01
N GLU A 91 -10.48 11.16 25.34
CA GLU A 91 -10.06 10.07 26.24
C GLU A 91 -8.61 10.13 26.75
N GLU A 92 -8.36 11.07 27.67
CA GLU A 92 -7.90 10.65 29.00
C GLU A 92 -8.94 11.13 30.04
N VAL A 93 -9.55 10.14 30.68
CA VAL A 93 -10.50 10.07 31.82
C VAL A 93 -10.82 11.37 32.56
#